data_AF-A0A4R6Y0G0-F1
#
_entry.id   AF-A0A4R6Y0G0-F1
#
_cell.length_a   1.000
_cell.length_b   1.000
_cell.length_c   1.000
_cell.angle_alpha   90.00
_cell.angle_beta   90.00
_cell.angle_gamma   90.00
#
_symmetry.space_group_name_H-M   'P 1'
#
loop_
_entity.id
_entity.type
_entity.pdbx_description
1 polymer ?
#
loop_
_entity_poly.entity_id
_entity_poly.type
_entity_poly.pdbx_seq_one_letter_code
_entity_poly.pdbx_strand_id
1 'polypeptide(L)'
;MTQAEAAKQQQLERRRQQMWQKILAKVDERDGHCLSEPHEYTNTKSKIWVQCSQGHTFATNWYNLYTGGWCPSCGRNSIRMYTIVDLQNYARTQGGQCLSPKYTNINALYDWQCKRGHRFKAIWWGIYEVWCPYCIEAPDPRARDKFLDSLTQSGQAAHKRKSERAS
;
A
#
# COMPACT_ATOMS: atom_id res chain seq x y z
N MET A 1 -36.42 -19.79 32.09
CA MET A 1 -35.26 -20.36 31.39
C MET A 1 -35.21 -21.84 31.72
N THR A 2 -35.27 -22.70 30.72
CA THR A 2 -35.17 -24.15 30.90
C THR A 2 -33.70 -24.57 31.06
N GLN A 3 -33.43 -25.71 31.69
CA GLN A 3 -32.07 -26.26 31.79
C GLN A 3 -31.42 -26.47 30.41
N ALA A 4 -32.24 -26.78 29.39
CA ALA A 4 -31.79 -26.90 28.00
C ALA A 4 -31.38 -25.56 27.36
N GLU A 5 -32.05 -24.46 27.69
CA GLU A 5 -31.68 -23.11 27.25
C GLU A 5 -30.39 -22.64 27.91
N ALA A 6 -30.23 -22.90 29.22
CA ALA A 6 -29.02 -22.56 29.96
C ALA A 6 -27.78 -23.31 29.42
N ALA A 7 -27.92 -24.60 29.12
CA ALA A 7 -26.84 -25.40 28.54
C ALA A 7 -26.41 -24.89 27.15
N LYS A 8 -27.37 -24.48 26.31
CA LYS A 8 -27.09 -23.89 24.99
C LYS A 8 -26.35 -22.56 25.09
N GLN A 9 -26.75 -21.70 26.03
CA GLN A 9 -26.07 -20.41 26.26
C GLN A 9 -24.65 -20.61 26.78
N GLN A 10 -24.46 -21.56 27.71
CA GLN A 10 -23.14 -21.90 28.23
C GLN A 10 -22.21 -22.43 27.13
N GLN A 11 -22.72 -23.27 26.23
CA GLN A 11 -21.95 -23.78 25.11
C GLN A 11 -21.56 -22.67 24.12
N LEU A 12 -22.48 -21.75 23.81
CA LEU A 12 -22.22 -20.61 22.94
C LEU A 12 -21.13 -19.70 23.52
N GLU A 13 -21.23 -19.38 24.80
CA GLU A 13 -20.26 -18.52 25.51
C GLU A 13 -18.88 -19.16 25.55
N ARG A 14 -18.78 -20.47 25.80
CA ARG A 14 -17.50 -21.20 25.76
C ARG A 14 -16.86 -21.13 24.37
N ARG A 15 -17.64 -21.29 23.30
CA ARG A 15 -17.13 -21.16 21.91
C ARG A 15 -16.66 -19.75 21.61
N ARG A 16 -17.40 -18.74 22.07
CA ARG A 16 -17.03 -17.32 21.95
C ARG A 16 -15.71 -17.05 22.65
N GLN A 17 -15.53 -17.50 23.89
CA GLN A 17 -14.28 -17.34 24.65
C GLN A 17 -13.09 -17.99 23.93
N GLN A 18 -13.25 -19.19 23.39
CA GLN A 18 -12.20 -19.86 22.62
C GLN A 18 -11.81 -19.07 21.36
N MET A 19 -12.79 -18.53 20.64
CA MET A 19 -12.52 -17.68 19.47
C MET A 19 -11.85 -16.37 19.88
N TRP A 20 -12.27 -15.80 21.00
CA TRP A 20 -11.70 -14.57 21.53
C TRP A 20 -10.22 -14.73 21.87
N GLN A 21 -9.83 -15.83 22.50
CA GLN A 21 -8.41 -16.13 22.77
C GLN A 21 -7.57 -16.19 21.49
N LYS A 22 -8.13 -16.74 20.40
CA LYS A 22 -7.44 -16.76 19.10
C LYS A 22 -7.30 -15.35 18.49
N ILE A 23 -8.30 -14.50 18.67
CA ILE A 23 -8.25 -13.10 18.22
C ILE A 23 -7.14 -12.37 18.98
N LEU A 24 -7.10 -12.50 20.32
CA LEU A 24 -6.08 -11.88 21.16
C LEU A 24 -4.68 -12.34 20.76
N ALA A 25 -4.47 -13.65 20.56
CA ALA A 25 -3.18 -14.18 20.10
C ALA A 25 -2.73 -13.56 18.77
N LYS A 26 -3.64 -13.42 17.79
CA LYS A 26 -3.31 -12.79 16.50
C LYS A 26 -3.01 -11.30 16.60
N VAL A 27 -3.63 -10.61 17.56
CA VAL A 27 -3.39 -9.20 17.82
C VAL A 27 -2.05 -9.01 18.54
N ASP A 28 -1.72 -9.89 19.49
CA ASP A 28 -0.47 -9.90 20.26
C ASP A 28 0.75 -10.25 19.39
N GLU A 29 0.63 -11.19 18.45
CA GLU A 29 1.65 -11.52 17.43
C GLU A 29 2.17 -10.29 16.63
N ARG A 30 1.44 -9.17 16.67
CA ARG A 30 1.73 -7.94 15.93
C ARG A 30 1.87 -6.71 16.83
N ASP A 31 2.11 -6.94 18.13
CA ASP A 31 2.22 -5.90 19.16
C ASP A 31 1.01 -4.95 19.17
N GLY A 32 -0.18 -5.50 18.90
CA GLY A 32 -1.43 -4.76 18.91
C GLY A 32 -2.17 -4.90 20.23
N HIS A 33 -3.12 -4.00 20.46
CA HIS A 33 -4.04 -4.03 21.59
C HIS A 33 -5.49 -4.15 21.10
N CYS A 34 -6.22 -5.15 21.59
CA CYS A 34 -7.62 -5.33 21.25
C CYS A 34 -8.48 -4.36 22.10
N LEU A 35 -9.33 -3.57 21.45
CA LEU A 35 -10.20 -2.59 22.08
C LEU A 35 -11.65 -3.07 22.22
N SER A 36 -12.01 -4.10 21.46
CA SER A 36 -13.31 -4.77 21.59
C SER A 36 -13.31 -5.78 22.73
N GLU A 37 -14.49 -6.18 23.15
CA GLU A 37 -14.72 -7.18 24.19
C GLU A 37 -15.30 -8.50 23.62
N PRO A 38 -15.15 -9.65 24.31
CA PRO A 38 -15.62 -10.95 23.81
C PRO A 38 -17.11 -10.97 23.48
N HIS A 39 -17.94 -10.27 24.27
CA HIS A 39 -19.39 -10.26 24.11
C HIS A 39 -19.85 -9.52 22.84
N GLU A 40 -19.02 -8.61 22.30
CA GLU A 40 -19.26 -7.93 21.02
C GLU A 40 -18.98 -8.85 19.81
N TYR A 41 -18.20 -9.91 20.02
CA TYR A 41 -17.91 -10.90 18.99
C TYR A 41 -19.03 -11.93 18.86
N THR A 42 -19.87 -11.75 17.84
CA THR A 42 -21.03 -12.61 17.56
C THR A 42 -20.77 -13.62 16.45
N ASN A 43 -19.95 -13.27 15.45
CA ASN A 43 -19.61 -14.14 14.33
C ASN A 43 -18.30 -13.69 13.64
N THR A 44 -17.88 -14.44 12.62
CA THR A 44 -16.63 -14.17 11.88
C THR A 44 -16.63 -12.86 11.09
N LYS A 45 -17.80 -12.27 10.82
CA LYS A 45 -17.97 -10.98 10.16
C LYS A 45 -18.04 -9.81 11.14
N SER A 46 -18.21 -10.08 12.45
CA SER A 46 -18.22 -9.06 13.49
C SER A 46 -16.97 -8.19 13.39
N LYS A 47 -17.16 -6.89 13.57
CA LYS A 47 -16.06 -5.94 13.62
C LYS A 47 -15.36 -6.07 14.96
N ILE A 48 -14.04 -6.11 14.92
CA ILE A 48 -13.16 -6.15 16.08
C ILE A 48 -12.31 -4.88 15.98
N TRP A 49 -12.34 -4.05 17.03
CA TRP A 49 -11.52 -2.86 17.11
C TRP A 49 -10.16 -3.18 17.70
N VAL A 50 -9.11 -2.74 17.02
CA VAL A 50 -7.72 -3.00 17.40
C VAL A 50 -6.91 -1.71 17.27
N GLN A 51 -5.97 -1.51 18.17
CA GLN A 51 -4.92 -0.51 18.10
C GLN A 51 -3.59 -1.20 17.76
N CYS A 52 -2.84 -0.73 16.76
CA CYS A 52 -1.50 -1.27 16.50
C CYS A 52 -0.44 -0.62 17.39
N SER A 53 0.78 -1.17 17.39
CA SER A 53 1.94 -0.60 18.11
C SER A 53 2.28 0.86 17.76
N GLN A 54 1.87 1.32 16.57
CA GLN A 54 2.03 2.73 16.15
C GLN A 54 0.87 3.63 16.61
N GLY A 55 -0.04 3.12 17.44
CA GLY A 55 -1.17 3.86 17.99
C GLY A 55 -2.40 3.99 17.08
N HIS A 56 -2.36 3.47 15.85
CA HIS A 56 -3.51 3.54 14.93
C HIS A 56 -4.64 2.61 15.36
N THR A 57 -5.85 3.15 15.50
CA THR A 57 -7.06 2.38 15.77
C THR A 57 -7.80 2.07 14.47
N PHE A 58 -8.25 0.83 14.32
CA PHE A 58 -8.98 0.41 13.13
C PHE A 58 -9.92 -0.76 13.42
N ALA A 59 -10.99 -0.85 12.62
CA ALA A 59 -11.90 -1.99 12.66
C ALA A 59 -11.45 -3.07 11.68
N THR A 60 -11.36 -4.31 12.16
CA THR A 60 -11.05 -5.50 11.36
C THR A 60 -12.08 -6.61 11.63
N ASN A 61 -11.87 -7.82 11.10
CA ASN A 61 -12.67 -8.99 11.42
C ASN A 61 -11.77 -10.23 11.55
N TRP A 62 -12.33 -11.33 12.05
CA TRP A 62 -11.57 -12.57 12.26
C TRP A 62 -10.86 -13.05 10.98
N TYR A 63 -11.57 -13.06 9.84
CA TYR A 63 -11.00 -13.53 8.58
C TYR A 63 -9.76 -12.72 8.18
N ASN A 64 -9.83 -11.39 8.27
CA ASN A 64 -8.71 -10.51 7.93
C ASN A 64 -7.52 -10.68 8.87
N LEU A 65 -7.74 -10.82 10.17
CA LEU A 65 -6.67 -11.12 11.13
C LEU A 65 -6.04 -12.48 10.86
N TYR A 66 -6.86 -13.49 10.59
CA TYR A 66 -6.42 -14.86 10.34
C TYR A 66 -5.60 -14.97 9.05
N THR A 67 -5.98 -14.28 7.97
CA THR A 67 -5.25 -14.27 6.69
C THR A 67 -4.04 -13.32 6.69
N GLY A 68 -3.72 -12.69 7.82
CA GLY A 68 -2.52 -11.85 7.98
C GLY A 68 -2.72 -10.37 7.66
N GLY A 69 -3.94 -9.95 7.33
CA GLY A 69 -4.33 -8.55 7.20
C GLY A 69 -4.22 -7.81 8.54
N TRP A 70 -3.74 -6.58 8.49
CA TRP A 70 -3.41 -5.80 9.69
C TRP A 70 -3.81 -4.33 9.54
N CYS A 71 -3.17 -3.45 10.32
CA CYS A 71 -3.36 -2.01 10.32
C CYS A 71 -3.26 -1.43 8.91
N PRO A 72 -4.36 -0.85 8.37
CA PRO A 72 -4.34 -0.23 7.05
C PRO A 72 -3.40 0.96 6.97
N SER A 73 -3.17 1.69 8.07
CA SER A 73 -2.24 2.82 8.10
C SER A 73 -0.78 2.35 8.03
N CYS A 74 -0.41 1.33 8.81
CA CYS A 74 0.93 0.73 8.72
C CYS A 74 1.13 0.00 7.39
N GLY A 75 0.10 -0.71 6.91
CA GLY A 75 0.07 -1.36 5.61
C GLY A 75 0.23 -0.34 4.47
N ARG A 76 -0.49 0.79 4.51
CA ARG A 76 -0.33 1.88 3.54
C ARG A 76 1.04 2.54 3.63
N ASN A 77 1.61 2.72 4.83
CA ASN A 77 3.00 3.19 4.98
C ASN A 77 4.03 2.18 4.44
N SER A 78 3.73 0.87 4.47
CA SER A 78 4.54 -0.17 3.84
C SER A 78 4.31 -0.30 2.33
N ILE A 79 3.24 0.30 1.78
CA ILE A 79 2.96 0.40 0.34
C ILE A 79 3.59 1.71 -0.18
N ARG A 80 4.91 1.67 -0.38
CA ARG A 80 5.64 2.48 -1.38
C ARG A 80 5.48 4.01 -1.31
N MET A 81 5.89 4.64 -0.22
CA MET A 81 6.40 6.02 -0.33
C MET A 81 7.91 5.96 -0.47
N TYR A 82 8.39 5.78 -1.70
CA TYR A 82 9.77 6.15 -1.99
C TYR A 82 9.97 7.60 -1.58
N THR A 83 11.11 7.91 -0.99
CA THR A 83 11.51 9.27 -0.68
C THR A 83 12.28 9.86 -1.86
N ILE A 84 12.44 11.19 -1.89
CA ILE A 84 13.33 11.79 -2.89
C ILE A 84 14.76 11.27 -2.77
N VAL A 85 15.17 10.89 -1.54
CA VAL A 85 16.49 10.31 -1.26
C VAL A 85 16.62 8.94 -1.93
N ASP A 86 15.57 8.11 -1.93
CA ASP A 86 15.59 6.82 -2.64
C ASP A 86 15.76 6.99 -4.15
N LEU A 87 15.04 7.96 -4.72
CA LEU A 87 15.15 8.32 -6.14
C LEU A 87 16.57 8.79 -6.49
N GLN A 88 17.14 9.66 -5.66
CA GLN A 88 18.50 10.17 -5.83
C GLN A 88 19.56 9.07 -5.66
N ASN A 89 19.37 8.16 -4.70
CA ASN A 89 20.28 7.04 -4.48
C ASN A 89 20.29 6.09 -5.68
N TYR A 90 19.13 5.73 -6.21
CA TYR A 90 19.05 4.91 -7.42
C TYR A 90 19.65 5.61 -8.64
N ALA A 91 19.42 6.92 -8.80
CA ALA A 91 20.06 7.65 -9.88
C ALA A 91 21.58 7.57 -9.80
N ARG A 92 22.13 7.66 -8.59
CA ARG A 92 23.57 7.55 -8.34
C ARG A 92 24.11 6.15 -8.68
N THR A 93 23.38 5.08 -8.37
CA THR A 93 23.83 3.71 -8.72
C THR A 93 23.89 3.49 -10.23
N GLN A 94 23.05 4.19 -11.00
CA GLN A 94 23.07 4.20 -12.46
C GLN A 94 24.05 5.24 -13.05
N GLY A 95 24.86 5.88 -12.21
CA GLY A 95 25.86 6.88 -12.60
C GLY A 95 25.28 8.23 -13.04
N GLY A 96 24.03 8.53 -12.69
CA GLY A 96 23.41 9.83 -12.94
C GLY A 96 22.81 10.46 -11.70
N GLN A 97 21.83 11.35 -11.89
CA GLN A 97 21.28 12.22 -10.86
C GLN A 97 19.76 12.37 -11.01
N CYS A 98 19.04 12.38 -9.89
CA CYS A 98 17.68 12.88 -9.82
C CYS A 98 17.75 14.37 -9.47
N LEU A 99 17.24 15.22 -10.36
CA LEU A 99 17.27 16.67 -10.23
C LEU A 99 16.03 17.24 -9.52
N SER A 100 15.01 16.41 -9.30
CA SER A 100 13.80 16.85 -8.59
C SER A 100 14.07 17.08 -7.09
N PRO A 101 13.45 18.10 -6.47
CA PRO A 101 13.72 18.43 -5.07
C PRO A 101 12.88 17.63 -4.06
N LYS A 102 11.76 17.04 -4.50
CA LYS A 102 10.84 16.30 -3.63
C LYS A 102 10.15 15.16 -4.36
N TYR A 103 9.80 14.12 -3.61
CA TYR A 103 8.93 13.06 -4.06
C TYR A 103 7.47 13.49 -3.83
N THR A 104 6.63 13.33 -4.84
CA THR A 104 5.20 13.64 -4.75
C THR A 104 4.37 12.37 -4.74
N ASN A 105 4.54 11.52 -5.75
CA ASN A 105 3.92 10.19 -5.83
C ASN A 105 4.61 9.32 -6.88
N ILE A 106 4.22 8.05 -6.98
CA ILE A 106 4.86 7.07 -7.87
C ILE A 106 4.64 7.35 -9.36
N ASN A 107 3.57 8.06 -9.72
CA ASN A 107 3.18 8.39 -11.09
C ASN A 107 3.62 9.80 -11.52
N ALA A 108 4.27 10.56 -10.64
CA ALA A 108 4.77 11.89 -10.97
C ALA A 108 6.00 11.79 -11.86
N LEU A 109 6.13 12.73 -12.78
CA LEU A 109 7.33 12.89 -13.60
C LEU A 109 8.42 13.59 -12.78
N TYR A 110 9.59 12.97 -12.73
CA TYR A 110 10.79 13.51 -12.11
C TYR A 110 11.82 13.87 -13.17
N ASP A 111 12.68 14.82 -12.86
CA ASP A 111 13.78 15.26 -13.71
C ASP A 111 15.01 14.40 -13.43
N TRP A 112 15.55 13.78 -14.47
CA TRP A 112 16.69 12.88 -14.41
C TRP A 112 17.83 13.40 -15.28
N GLN A 113 19.07 13.09 -14.89
CA GLN A 113 20.26 13.29 -15.70
C GLN A 113 21.12 12.03 -15.69
N CYS A 114 21.50 11.49 -16.85
CA CYS A 114 22.39 10.32 -16.90
C CYS A 114 23.88 10.73 -16.86
N LYS A 115 24.78 9.74 -16.75
CA LYS A 115 26.25 9.96 -16.77
C LYS A 115 26.76 10.72 -18.00
N ARG A 116 26.09 10.58 -19.15
CA ARG A 116 26.42 11.28 -20.42
C ARG A 116 25.84 12.70 -20.48
N GLY A 117 25.14 13.16 -19.44
CA GLY A 117 24.59 14.50 -19.34
C GLY A 117 23.17 14.67 -19.91
N HIS A 118 22.58 13.65 -20.54
CA HIS A 118 21.21 13.72 -21.07
C HIS A 118 20.19 13.97 -19.97
N ARG A 119 19.29 14.93 -20.20
CA ARG A 119 18.21 15.29 -19.28
C ARG A 119 16.86 14.84 -19.83
N PHE A 120 16.04 14.20 -19.01
CA PHE A 120 14.72 13.70 -19.39
C PHE A 120 13.77 13.70 -18.19
N LYS A 121 12.47 13.72 -18.50
CA LYS A 121 11.41 13.53 -17.51
C LYS A 121 10.86 12.12 -17.62
N ALA A 122 10.78 11.41 -16.50
CA ALA A 122 10.21 10.06 -16.44
C ALA A 122 9.64 9.79 -15.05
N ILE A 123 8.67 8.89 -14.97
CA ILE A 123 8.17 8.38 -13.69
C ILE A 123 9.18 7.44 -13.05
N TRP A 124 9.07 7.23 -11.74
CA TRP A 124 9.97 6.34 -10.99
C TRP A 124 9.99 4.90 -11.52
N TRP A 125 8.86 4.36 -11.98
CA TRP A 125 8.84 3.00 -12.55
C TRP A 125 9.53 2.92 -13.92
N GLY A 126 9.42 3.97 -14.74
CA GLY A 126 9.95 3.98 -16.10
C GLY A 126 11.48 3.90 -16.16
N ILE A 127 12.16 4.46 -15.15
CA ILE A 127 13.63 4.42 -15.08
C ILE A 127 14.20 3.07 -14.60
N TYR A 128 13.35 2.17 -14.07
CA TYR A 128 13.76 0.78 -13.82
C TYR A 128 13.87 -0.01 -15.10
N GLU A 129 12.99 0.26 -16.07
CA GLU A 129 12.99 -0.43 -17.36
C GLU A 129 14.05 0.15 -18.30
N VAL A 130 14.12 1.48 -18.38
CA VAL A 130 15.14 2.17 -19.18
C VAL A 130 15.70 3.34 -18.41
N TRP A 131 16.97 3.20 -18.00
CA TRP A 131 17.66 4.24 -17.25
C TRP A 131 17.77 5.56 -18.01
N CYS A 132 18.17 5.53 -19.28
CA CYS A 132 18.26 6.74 -20.09
C CYS A 132 17.86 6.46 -21.55
N PRO A 133 16.77 7.07 -22.04
CA PRO A 133 16.25 6.83 -23.40
C PRO A 133 17.20 7.29 -24.50
N TYR A 134 18.10 8.23 -24.19
CA TYR A 134 19.10 8.77 -25.12
C TYR A 134 20.42 7.99 -25.10
N CYS A 135 20.63 7.11 -24.13
CA CYS A 135 21.82 6.27 -24.05
C CYS A 135 21.67 4.97 -24.84
N ILE A 136 20.44 4.56 -25.13
CA ILE A 136 20.18 3.42 -26.01
C ILE A 136 20.54 3.86 -27.42
N GLU A 137 21.43 3.14 -28.09
CA GLU A 137 21.70 3.32 -29.52
C GLU A 137 20.46 2.93 -30.31
N ALA A 138 19.52 3.86 -30.46
CA ALA A 138 18.38 3.68 -31.37
C ALA A 138 18.82 4.11 -32.79
N PRO A 139 18.72 3.25 -33.80
CA PRO A 139 19.13 3.56 -35.17
C PRO A 139 18.23 4.60 -35.88
N ASP A 140 17.06 4.95 -35.31
CA ASP A 140 16.09 5.91 -35.87
C ASP A 140 15.60 6.93 -34.83
N PRO A 141 15.81 8.25 -35.03
CA PRO A 141 15.29 9.32 -34.18
C PRO A 141 13.76 9.29 -33.95
N ARG A 142 12.96 8.77 -34.89
CA ARG A 142 11.49 8.72 -34.75
C ARG A 142 11.02 7.65 -33.77
N ALA A 143 11.77 6.55 -33.66
CA ALA A 143 11.49 5.48 -32.71
C ALA A 143 11.78 5.93 -31.27
N ARG A 144 12.83 6.75 -31.08
CA ARG A 144 13.17 7.38 -29.80
C ARG A 144 12.04 8.28 -29.30
N ASP A 145 11.48 9.13 -30.16
CA ASP A 145 10.46 10.09 -29.73
C ASP A 145 9.16 9.39 -29.28
N LYS A 146 8.74 8.32 -29.98
CA LYS A 146 7.61 7.47 -29.53
C LYS A 146 7.87 6.78 -28.18
N PHE A 147 9.12 6.38 -27.92
CA PHE A 147 9.52 5.76 -26.66
C PHE A 147 9.51 6.79 -25.51
N LEU A 148 9.95 8.03 -25.77
CA LEU A 148 9.86 9.11 -24.79
C LEU A 148 8.41 9.42 -24.41
N ASP A 149 7.50 9.40 -25.37
CA ASP A 149 6.06 9.61 -25.11
C ASP A 149 5.47 8.51 -24.23
N SER A 150 5.86 7.24 -24.42
CA SER A 150 5.37 6.13 -23.59
C SER A 150 5.85 6.20 -22.14
N LEU A 151 7.05 6.73 -21.89
CA LEU A 151 7.58 6.96 -20.53
C LEU A 151 6.81 8.06 -19.77
N THR A 152 6.02 8.88 -20.47
CA THR A 152 5.21 9.95 -19.88
C THR A 152 3.75 9.58 -19.65
N GLN A 153 3.22 8.53 -20.30
CA GLN A 153 1.77 8.29 -20.39
C GLN A 153 1.15 7.37 -19.33
N SER A 154 1.89 6.84 -18.36
CA SER A 154 1.27 6.03 -17.29
C SER A 154 0.49 6.86 -16.24
N GLY A 155 0.48 8.20 -16.33
CA GLY A 155 -0.19 9.08 -15.36
C GLY A 155 -1.54 9.69 -15.76
N GLN A 156 -1.94 9.64 -17.03
CA GLN A 156 -3.09 10.43 -17.52
C GLN A 156 -4.43 9.66 -17.63
N ALA A 157 -4.44 8.33 -17.49
CA ALA A 157 -5.70 7.56 -17.61
C ALA A 157 -6.58 7.54 -16.35
N ALA A 158 -6.11 8.04 -15.19
CA ALA A 158 -6.83 7.93 -13.92
C ALA A 158 -7.65 9.17 -13.50
N HIS A 159 -7.55 10.31 -14.21
CA HIS A 159 -8.21 11.56 -13.79
C HIS A 159 -9.42 12.00 -14.62
N LYS A 160 -9.80 11.25 -15.67
CA LYS A 160 -10.94 11.60 -16.54
C LYS A 160 -12.11 10.62 -16.42
N ARG A 161 -12.61 10.39 -15.20
CA ARG A 161 -13.94 9.78 -14.93
C ARG A 161 -14.57 10.29 -13.62
N LYS A 162 -14.61 11.61 -13.38
CA LYS A 162 -15.41 12.23 -12.29
C LYS A 162 -15.86 13.67 -12.61
N SER A 163 -16.36 13.92 -13.82
CA SER A 163 -17.03 15.20 -14.15
C SER A 163 -18.30 15.05 -14.99
N GLU A 164 -18.85 13.85 -15.14
CA GLU A 164 -20.12 13.63 -15.85
C GLU A 164 -21.03 12.75 -14.97
N ARG A 165 -21.58 13.37 -13.91
CA ARG A 165 -22.76 12.91 -13.15
C ARG A 165 -23.14 14.03 -12.17
N ALA A 166 -23.56 15.14 -12.73
CA ALA A 166 -24.38 16.17 -12.09
C ALA A 166 -25.00 16.96 -13.24
N SER A 167 -25.99 16.33 -13.88
CA SER A 167 -27.05 16.99 -14.64
C SER A 167 -28.31 16.86 -13.82
#